data_AF-A0AA86W504-F1
#
_entry.id   AF-A0AA86W504-F1
#
_cell.length_a   1.000
_cell.length_b   1.000
_cell.length_c   1.000
_cell.angle_alpha   90.00
_cell.angle_beta   90.00
_cell.angle_gamma   90.00
#
_symmetry.space_group_name_H-M   'P 1'
#
loop_
_entity.id
_entity.type
_entity.pdbx_description
1 polymer ?
#
loop_
_entity_poly.entity_id
_entity_poly.type
_entity_poly.pdbx_seq_one_letter_code
_entity_poly.pdbx_strand_id
1 'polypeptide(L)' 'MKELTKIVDWVEETGRSVLPVFYDITPSEVRKQSGKFEKAFVEHEERLKDELEMVQRWRDALKAINYQSLWVG' A
#
# COMPACT_ATOMS: atom_id res chain seq x y z
N MET A 1 -2.97 -9.03 -0.38
CA MET A 1 -4.02 -8.05 -0.03
C MET A 1 -4.57 -8.18 1.39
N LYS A 2 -4.93 -9.36 1.90
CA LYS A 2 -5.43 -9.49 3.30
C LYS A 2 -4.46 -8.95 4.35
N GLU A 3 -3.16 -9.12 4.11
CA GLU A 3 -2.10 -8.58 4.99
C GLU A 3 -2.03 -7.06 4.90
N LEU A 4 -2.18 -6.48 3.71
CA LEU A 4 -2.18 -5.03 3.52
C LEU A 4 -3.38 -4.40 4.23
N THR A 5 -4.60 -4.95 4.07
CA THR A 5 -5.79 -4.49 4.80
C THR A 5 -5.56 -4.51 6.31
N LYS A 6 -5.06 -5.62 6.87
CA LYS A 6 -4.77 -5.72 8.31
C LYS A 6 -3.76 -4.67 8.77
N ILE A 7 -2.79 -4.32 7.94
CA ILE A 7 -1.80 -3.28 8.24
C ILE A 7 -2.47 -1.90 8.22
N VAL A 8 -3.34 -1.61 7.24
CA VAL A 8 -4.12 -0.36 7.20
C VAL A 8 -4.99 -0.23 8.44
N ASP A 9 -5.81 -1.25 8.73
CA ASP A 9 -6.72 -1.27 9.87
C ASP A 9 -5.92 -1.08 11.19
N TRP A 10 -4.79 -1.78 11.34
CA TRP A 10 -3.95 -1.63 12.53
C TRP A 10 -3.32 -0.24 12.67
N VAL A 11 -2.89 0.40 11.58
CA VAL A 11 -2.35 1.77 11.61
C VAL A 11 -3.45 2.76 11.99
N GLU A 12 -4.65 2.61 11.43
CA GLU A 12 -5.80 3.47 11.74
C GLU A 12 -6.28 3.30 13.18
N GLU A 13 -6.37 2.05 13.67
CA GLU A 13 -6.81 1.74 15.02
C GLU A 13 -5.80 2.13 16.10
N THR A 14 -4.51 1.95 15.84
CA THR A 14 -3.46 2.12 16.86
C THR A 14 -2.70 3.45 16.76
N GLY A 15 -2.83 4.17 15.63
CA GLY A 15 -2.05 5.37 15.32
C GLY A 15 -0.54 5.11 15.22
N ARG A 16 -0.10 3.85 15.17
CA ARG A 16 1.31 3.47 15.11
C ARG A 16 1.81 3.49 13.67
N SER A 17 3.01 4.01 13.48
CA SER A 17 3.69 3.97 12.18
C SER A 17 4.18 2.57 11.86
N VAL A 18 3.97 2.14 10.61
CA VAL A 18 4.52 0.89 10.08
C VAL A 18 5.78 1.20 9.27
N LEU A 19 6.80 0.37 9.46
CA LEU A 19 8.03 0.41 8.68
C LEU A 19 7.93 -0.61 7.54
N PRO A 20 7.56 -0.21 6.31
CA PRO A 20 7.56 -1.16 5.21
C PRO A 20 9.00 -1.49 4.82
N VAL A 21 9.26 -2.79 4.63
CA VAL A 21 10.47 -3.28 3.97
C VAL A 21 10.08 -3.61 2.54
N PHE A 22 10.67 -2.90 1.58
CA PHE A 22 10.44 -3.13 0.15
C PHE A 22 11.60 -3.92 -0.44
N TYR A 23 11.31 -5.01 -1.15
CA TYR A 23 12.29 -5.83 -1.84
C TYR A 23 12.12 -5.63 -3.36
N ASP A 24 13.19 -5.25 -4.07
CA ASP A 24 13.21 -4.98 -5.52
C ASP A 24 12.15 -4.00 -6.04
N ILE A 25 11.78 -3.05 -5.19
CA ILE A 25 10.80 -2.01 -5.48
C ILE A 25 11.38 -0.68 -5.02
N THR A 26 11.39 0.31 -5.90
CA THR A 26 11.81 1.65 -5.51
C THR A 26 10.69 2.34 -4.71
N PRO A 27 10.98 3.14 -3.68
CA PRO A 27 9.94 3.88 -2.95
C PRO A 27 9.17 4.87 -3.83
N SER A 28 9.76 5.31 -4.94
CA SER A 28 9.09 6.06 -5.99
C SER A 28 7.91 5.28 -6.57
N GLU A 29 8.09 3.99 -6.86
CA GLU A 29 7.03 3.11 -7.39
C GLU A 29 5.91 2.88 -6.37
N VAL A 30 6.24 2.79 -5.08
CA VAL A 30 5.26 2.69 -4.00
C VAL A 30 4.47 3.99 -3.86
N ARG A 31 5.18 5.12 -3.72
CA ARG A 31 4.58 6.43 -3.48
C ARG A 31 3.69 6.88 -4.63
N LYS A 32 4.16 6.70 -5.86
CA LYS A 32 3.42 7.06 -7.07
C LYS A 32 2.43 5.97 -7.47
N GLN A 33 2.47 4.82 -6.82
CA GLN A 33 1.70 3.63 -7.18
C GLN A 33 1.85 3.30 -8.67
N SER A 34 3.08 3.44 -9.19
CA SER A 34 3.40 3.30 -10.61
C SER A 34 4.07 1.95 -10.90
N GLY A 35 4.12 1.55 -12.17
CA GLY A 35 4.82 0.34 -12.59
C GLY A 35 4.09 -0.91 -12.13
N LYS A 36 4.72 -1.72 -11.26
CA LYS A 36 4.11 -2.98 -10.77
C LYS A 36 2.87 -2.74 -9.91
N PHE A 37 2.82 -1.65 -9.15
CA PHE A 37 1.66 -1.31 -8.32
C PHE A 37 0.46 -0.89 -9.16
N GLU A 38 0.69 -0.14 -10.23
CA GLU A 38 -0.36 0.31 -11.14
C GLU A 38 -1.11 -0.88 -11.74
N LYS A 39 -0.36 -1.84 -12.30
CA LYS A 39 -0.95 -3.07 -12.86
C LYS A 39 -1.71 -3.88 -11.83
N ALA A 40 -1.13 -4.07 -10.64
CA ALA A 40 -1.77 -4.82 -9.56
C ALA A 40 -3.08 -4.15 -9.10
N PHE A 41 -3.10 -2.82 -9.00
CA PHE A 41 -4.32 -2.08 -8.64
C PHE A 41 -5.40 -2.21 -9.72
N VAL A 42 -5.06 -2.06 -11.01
CA VAL A 42 -6.03 -2.23 -12.10
C VAL A 42 -6.65 -3.64 -12.07
N GLU A 43 -5.82 -4.69 -11.96
CA GLU A 43 -6.33 -6.07 -11.84
C GLU A 43 -7.24 -6.26 -10.63
N HIS A 44 -6.96 -5.56 -9.52
CA HIS A 44 -7.75 -5.67 -8.29
C HIS A 44 -9.05 -4.88 -8.38
N GLU A 45 -9.06 -3.69 -9.00
CA GLU A 45 -10.28 -2.93 -9.28
C GLU A 45 -11.21 -3.71 -10.22
N GLU A 46 -10.66 -4.41 -11.21
CA GLU A 46 -11.44 -5.27 -12.10
C GLU A 46 -12.00 -6.51 -11.42
N ARG A 47 -11.25 -7.10 -10.47
CA ARG A 47 -11.69 -8.29 -9.72
C ARG A 47 -12.61 -7.96 -8.55
N LEU A 48 -12.50 -6.76 -7.98
CA LEU A 48 -13.18 -6.31 -6.77
C LEU A 48 -14.09 -5.11 -7.10
N LYS A 49 -14.89 -5.23 -8.16
CA LYS A 49 -15.77 -4.14 -8.63
C LYS A 49 -16.78 -3.69 -7.56
N ASP A 50 -17.17 -4.59 -6.67
CA ASP A 50 -18.10 -4.30 -5.57
C ASP A 50 -17.37 -3.79 -4.30
N GLU A 51 -16.04 -3.84 -4.25
CA GLU A 51 -15.22 -3.46 -3.09
C GLU A 51 -14.20 -2.35 -3.46
N LEU A 52 -14.53 -1.48 -4.41
CA LEU A 52 -13.64 -0.39 -4.84
C LEU A 52 -13.23 0.54 -3.69
N GLU A 53 -14.08 0.70 -2.67
CA GLU A 53 -13.73 1.46 -1.46
C GLU A 53 -12.52 0.84 -0.73
N MET A 54 -12.46 -0.49 -0.66
CA MET A 54 -11.32 -1.20 -0.06
C MET A 54 -10.05 -0.96 -0.87
N VAL A 55 -10.15 -0.98 -2.20
CA VAL A 55 -9.01 -0.70 -3.08
C VAL A 55 -8.52 0.74 -2.88
N GLN A 56 -9.44 1.70 -2.73
CA GLN A 56 -9.11 3.08 -2.46
C GLN A 56 -8.38 3.26 -1.11
N ARG A 57 -8.85 2.60 -0.04
CA ARG A 57 -8.16 2.59 1.26
C ARG A 57 -6.72 2.08 1.18
N TRP A 58 -6.49 1.04 0.39
CA TRP A 58 -5.13 0.55 0.15
C TRP A 58 -4.24 1.57 -0.56
N ARG A 59 -4.77 2.27 -1.57
CA ARG A 59 -4.04 3.35 -2.25
C ARG A 59 -3.68 4.45 -1.26
N ASP A 60 -4.61 4.86 -0.42
CA ASP A 60 -4.38 5.96 0.51
C ASP A 60 -3.40 5.57 1.61
N ALA A 61 -3.50 4.35 2.15
CA ALA A 61 -2.52 3.84 3.10
C ALA A 61 -1.11 3.77 2.51
N LEU A 62 -0.94 3.24 1.30
CA LEU A 62 0.37 3.19 0.65
C LEU A 62 0.96 4.59 0.35
N LYS A 63 0.12 5.59 0.08
CA LYS A 63 0.55 7.00 -0.04
C LYS A 63 0.91 7.61 1.32
N ALA A 64 0.18 7.25 2.36
CA ALA A 64 0.37 7.76 3.72
C ALA A 64 1.61 7.21 4.41
N ILE A 65 2.14 6.07 3.97
CA ILE A 65 3.43 5.56 4.43
C ILE A 65 4.55 6.51 3.97
N ASN A 66 4.80 7.52 4.78
CA ASN A 66 5.80 8.56 4.57
C ASN A 66 7.09 8.20 5.33
N TYR A 67 8.06 7.67 4.58
CA TYR A 67 9.52 7.62 4.80
C TYR A 67 10.09 7.82 6.22
N GLN A 68 9.71 6.98 7.18
CA GLN A 68 10.67 6.57 8.23
C GLN A 68 11.30 5.20 7.95
N SER A 69 11.19 4.68 6.73
CA SER A 69 11.87 3.45 6.27
C SER A 69 13.37 3.64 6.11
N LEU A 70 14.12 3.04 7.04
CA LEU A 70 15.55 2.79 6.96
C LEU A 70 15.83 1.86 5.77
N TRP A 71 16.60 2.36 4.81
CA TRP A 71 17.19 1.58 3.73
C TRP A 71 18.34 0.75 4.29
N VAL A 72 18.31 -0.57 4.10
CA VAL A 72 19.49 -1.42 4.29
C VAL A 72 19.91 -1.88 2.91
N GLY A 73 20.94 -1.23 2.37
CA GLY A 73 21.66 -1.66 1.17
C GLY A 73 22.84 -2.55 1.53
#